data_AF-A0A1G6XV07-F1
#
_entry.id   AF-A0A1G6XV07-F1
#
_cell.length_a   1.000
_cell.length_b   1.000
_cell.length_c   1.000
_cell.angle_alpha   90.00
_cell.angle_beta   90.00
_cell.angle_gamma   90.00
#
_symmetry.space_group_name_H-M   'P 1'
#
loop_
_entity.id
_entity.type
_entity.pdbx_description
1 polymer ?
#
loop_
_entity_poly.entity_id
_entity_poly.type
_entity_poly.pdbx_seq_one_letter_code
_entity_poly.pdbx_strand_id
1 'polypeptide(L)' 'MDALTRDFVSAHRADFGVQRICRARGTSRAGHHRYLATRQARVERSAEEERTAIAAGPHLPRRT' A
#
# COMPACT_ATOMS: atom_id res chain seq x y z
N MET A 1 -3.33 7.87 11.49
CA MET A 1 -2.21 6.90 11.56
C MET A 1 -1.18 7.35 10.55
N ASP A 2 -0.02 7.78 11.01
CA ASP A 2 1.09 8.33 10.22
C ASP A 2 1.94 7.25 9.53
N ALA A 3 2.91 7.63 8.68
CA ALA A 3 3.77 6.70 7.91
C ALA A 3 4.59 5.78 8.80
N LEU A 4 5.31 6.37 9.76
CA LEU A 4 6.22 5.63 10.64
C LEU A 4 5.48 4.59 11.47
N THR A 5 4.28 4.91 11.95
CA THR A 5 3.46 3.95 12.69
C THR A 5 2.96 2.81 11.80
N ARG A 6 2.73 3.04 10.51
CA ARG A 6 2.33 1.98 9.57
C ARG A 6 3.49 1.04 9.25
N ASP A 7 4.67 1.61 8.99
CA ASP A 7 5.86 0.84 8.67
C ASP A 7 6.31 -0.01 9.86
N PHE A 8 6.28 0.55 11.07
CA PHE A 8 6.55 -0.19 12.30
C PHE A 8 5.60 -1.38 12.50
N VAL A 9 4.29 -1.17 12.35
CA VAL A 9 3.32 -2.28 12.50
C VAL A 9 3.56 -3.35 11.42
N SER A 10 3.87 -2.94 10.19
CA SER A 10 4.10 -3.89 9.10
C SER A 10 5.35 -4.75 9.32
N ALA A 11 6.44 -4.15 9.82
CA ALA A 11 7.70 -4.84 10.10
C ALA A 11 7.58 -5.86 11.24
N HIS A 12 6.79 -5.54 12.27
CA HIS A 12 6.75 -6.29 13.52
C HIS A 12 5.50 -7.17 13.70
N ARG A 13 4.54 -7.13 12.76
CA ARG A 13 3.26 -7.86 12.89
C ARG A 13 3.43 -9.38 13.01
N ALA A 14 4.47 -9.95 12.41
CA ALA A 14 4.73 -11.38 12.43
C ALA A 14 5.16 -11.85 13.83
N ASP A 15 6.01 -11.07 14.50
CA ASP A 15 6.58 -11.44 15.81
C ASP A 15 5.63 -11.11 16.97
N PHE A 16 4.95 -9.95 16.89
CA PHE A 16 4.18 -9.43 18.05
C PHE A 16 2.67 -9.43 17.85
N GLY A 17 2.19 -9.55 16.61
CA GLY A 17 0.78 -9.41 16.25
C GLY A 17 0.30 -7.95 16.21
N VAL A 18 -0.53 -7.63 15.20
CA VAL A 18 -1.07 -6.28 14.93
C VAL A 18 -1.79 -5.69 16.15
N GLN A 19 -2.58 -6.50 16.86
CA GLN A 19 -3.37 -6.04 18.01
C GLN A 19 -2.49 -5.44 19.13
N ARG A 20 -1.39 -6.13 19.46
CA ARG A 20 -0.48 -5.74 20.55
C ARG A 20 0.24 -4.44 20.21
N ILE A 21 0.75 -4.33 18.99
CA ILE A 21 1.46 -3.14 18.51
C ILE A 21 0.52 -1.92 18.48
N CYS A 22 -0.69 -2.09 17.93
CA CYS A 22 -1.66 -1.01 17.85
C CYS A 22 -2.03 -0.46 19.25
N ARG A 23 -2.20 -1.34 20.24
CA ARG A 23 -2.44 -0.92 21.64
C ARG A 23 -1.26 -0.16 22.22
N ALA A 24 -0.04 -0.67 22.08
CA ALA A 24 1.17 -0.04 22.60
C ALA A 24 1.41 1.36 22.00
N ARG A 25 0.96 1.59 20.77
CA ARG A 25 1.08 2.88 20.07
C ARG A 25 -0.15 3.78 20.14
N GLY A 26 -1.21 3.39 20.85
CA GLY A 26 -2.46 4.18 20.90
C GLY A 26 -3.13 4.37 19.54
N THR A 27 -3.00 3.39 18.64
CA THR A 27 -3.58 3.45 17.28
C THR A 27 -4.67 2.41 17.07
N SER A 28 -5.52 2.65 16.06
CA SER A 28 -6.61 1.75 15.71
C SER A 28 -6.16 0.60 14.82
N ARG A 29 -6.43 -0.64 15.26
CA ARG A 29 -6.26 -1.85 14.45
C ARG A 29 -7.08 -1.79 13.14
N ALA A 30 -8.33 -1.31 13.21
CA ALA A 30 -9.17 -1.16 12.03
C ALA A 30 -8.58 -0.16 11.03
N GLY A 31 -7.98 0.91 11.53
CA GLY A 31 -7.24 1.88 10.70
C GLY A 31 -6.07 1.24 9.94
N HIS A 32 -5.32 0.36 10.59
CA HIS A 32 -4.21 -0.36 9.94
C HIS A 32 -4.70 -1.30 8.82
N HIS A 33 -5.75 -2.08 9.05
CA HIS A 33 -6.30 -2.96 8.02
C HIS A 33 -6.91 -2.19 6.83
N ARG A 34 -7.62 -1.07 7.07
CA ARG A 34 -8.11 -0.21 5.99
C ARG A 34 -6.97 0.35 5.13
N TYR A 35 -5.88 0.77 5.77
CA TYR A 35 -4.69 1.21 5.06
C TYR A 35 -4.09 0.10 4.18
N LEU A 36 -3.95 -1.12 4.70
CA LEU A 36 -3.45 -2.26 3.92
C LEU A 36 -4.33 -2.54 2.70
N ALA A 37 -5.65 -2.58 2.88
CA ALA A 37 -6.59 -2.78 1.78
C ALA A 37 -6.44 -1.70 0.69
N THR A 38 -6.29 -0.43 1.09
CA THR A 38 -6.15 0.69 0.14
C THR A 38 -4.78 0.68 -0.54
N ARG A 39 -3.71 0.26 0.16
CA ARG A 39 -2.37 0.10 -0.42
C ARG A 39 -2.33 -1.02 -1.43
N GLN A 40 -2.93 -2.16 -1.11
CA GLN A 40 -3.02 -3.30 -2.01
C GLN A 40 -3.74 -2.92 -3.30
N ALA A 41 -4.92 -2.28 -3.19
CA ALA A 41 -5.67 -1.79 -4.35
C ALA A 41 -4.90 -0.76 -5.19
N ARG A 42 -4.04 0.07 -4.57
CA ARG A 42 -3.16 1.00 -5.30
C ARG A 42 -2.03 0.27 -6.02
N VAL A 43 -1.38 -0.70 -5.38
CA VAL A 43 -0.32 -1.50 -6.01
C VAL A 43 -0.88 -2.29 -7.19
N GLU A 44 -2.05 -2.91 -7.03
CA GLU A 44 -2.72 -3.64 -8.11
C GLU A 44 -3.09 -2.73 -9.28
N ARG A 45 -3.63 -1.53 -8.99
CA ARG A 45 -3.93 -0.57 -10.03
C ARG A 45 -2.68 -0.06 -10.74
N SER A 46 -1.61 0.27 -10.02
CA SER A 46 -0.35 0.68 -10.64
C SER A 46 0.27 -0.44 -11.48
N ALA A 47 0.21 -1.69 -11.03
CA ALA A 47 0.65 -2.84 -11.83
C ALA A 47 -0.20 -3.02 -13.09
N GLU A 48 -1.51 -2.76 -13.01
CA GLU A 48 -2.41 -2.82 -14.16
C GLU A 48 -2.21 -1.65 -15.14
N GLU A 49 -2.02 -0.44 -14.63
CA GLU A 49 -1.66 0.75 -15.41
C GLU A 49 -0.31 0.54 -16.12
N GLU A 50 0.68 -0.05 -15.44
CA GLU A 50 1.97 -0.39 -16.04
C GLU A 50 1.84 -1.49 -17.10
N ARG A 51 1.06 -2.55 -16.85
CA ARG A 51 0.72 -3.55 -17.88
C ARG A 51 0.02 -2.90 -19.08
N THR A 52 -0.91 -1.99 -18.84
CA THR A 52 -1.63 -1.27 -19.90
C THR A 52 -0.69 -0.35 -20.68
N ALA A 53 0.22 0.34 -20.01
CA ALA A 53 1.22 1.21 -20.65
C ALA A 53 2.22 0.42 -21.50
N ILE A 54 2.67 -0.75 -21.03
CA ILE A 54 3.51 -1.67 -21.79
C ILE A 54 2.75 -2.21 -23.01
N ALA A 55 1.49 -2.62 -22.84
CA ALA A 55 0.65 -3.14 -23.91
C ALA A 55 0.28 -2.09 -24.96
N ALA A 56 0.09 -0.83 -24.57
CA ALA A 56 -0.19 0.28 -25.47
C ALA A 56 1.01 0.65 -26.38
N GLY A 57 2.21 0.18 -26.05
CA GLY A 57 3.46 0.56 -26.72
C GLY A 57 3.83 2.03 -26.47
N PRO A 58 5.05 2.46 -26.86
CA PRO A 58 5.40 3.87 -26.77
C PRO A 58 4.46 4.69 -27.65
N HIS A 59 3.69 5.59 -27.04
CA HIS A 59 2.97 6.63 -27.76
C HIS A 59 4.01 7.53 -28.43
N LEU A 60 4.39 7.22 -29.67
CA LEU A 60 5.10 8.18 -30.49
C LEU A 60 4.14 9.34 -30.74
N PRO A 61 4.43 10.58 -30.30
CA PRO A 61 3.60 11.71 -30.67
C PRO A 61 3.57 11.76 -32.19
N ARG A 62 2.37 11.85 -32.77
CA ARG A 62 2.20 12.01 -34.22
C ARG A 62 3.03 13.22 -34.64
N ARG A 63 4.11 12.99 -35.39
CA ARG A 63 4.85 14.05 -36.07
C ARG A 63 3.86 14.69 -37.06
N THR A 64 3.49 15.93 -36.77
CA THR A 64 2.77 16.83 -37.68
C THR A 64 3.67 17.22 -38.83
#